data_AF-A0A7W7GBE4-F1
#
_entry.id   AF-A0A7W7GBE4-F1
#
_cell.length_a   1.000
_cell.length_b   1.000
_cell.length_c   1.000
_cell.angle_alpha   90.00
_cell.angle_beta   90.00
_cell.angle_gamma   90.00
#
_symmetry.space_group_name_H-M   'P 1'
#
loop_
_entity.id
_entity.type
_entity.pdbx_description
1 polymer ?
#
loop_
_entity_poly.entity_id
_entity_poly.type
_entity_poly.pdbx_seq_one_letter_code
_entity_poly.pdbx_strand_id
1 'polypeptide(L)'
;MTPTRIVVIGHPGAGKTAFLAGAYAALRRITPLGLRAGYRDHLRLRRAERRLARGRAPAPTVRGHAYRFRLRPADGRATRMSWHDHPGGALTGTGAAGTAPALLADVLAARAVIALVDAADLTRGAAYAESRVRPLAVLVRRRLLAPAAGPFALLVALTGAAAPGEVPAPFHALWSLAARTGTPAVAVRLGEGDVNRPQDCLLWCLAAAAPLPAQVAPALTGLAWDREHRTTEDEPWTGFGPSS
;
A
#
# COMPACT_ATOMS: atom_id res chain seq x y z
N MET A 1 -17.10 -10.79 -13.30
CA MET A 1 -16.01 -9.86 -12.94
C MET A 1 -15.21 -10.42 -11.76
N THR A 2 -13.91 -10.59 -11.93
CA THR A 2 -12.99 -10.97 -10.85
C THR A 2 -12.87 -9.79 -9.87
N PRO A 3 -12.94 -10.00 -8.55
CA PRO A 3 -12.80 -8.93 -7.57
C PRO A 3 -11.41 -8.28 -7.67
N THR A 4 -11.35 -6.96 -7.51
CA THR A 4 -10.07 -6.21 -7.47
C THR A 4 -9.30 -6.59 -6.22
N ARG A 5 -8.10 -7.14 -6.38
CA ARG A 5 -7.23 -7.54 -5.27
C ARG A 5 -6.13 -6.51 -5.05
N ILE A 6 -6.05 -5.98 -3.84
CA ILE A 6 -4.94 -5.16 -3.35
C ILE A 6 -4.19 -5.99 -2.31
N VAL A 7 -2.87 -6.11 -2.46
CA VAL A 7 -2.02 -6.85 -1.53
C VAL A 7 -1.13 -5.88 -0.79
N VAL A 8 -1.19 -5.90 0.54
CA VAL A 8 -0.33 -5.09 1.40
C VAL A 8 0.78 -5.97 1.95
N ILE A 9 2.02 -5.64 1.59
CA ILE A 9 3.23 -6.35 1.99
C ILE A 9 4.12 -5.44 2.82
N GLY A 10 5.00 -6.03 3.63
CA GLY A 10 5.86 -5.29 4.53
C GLY A 10 6.41 -6.22 5.60
N HIS A 11 7.60 -5.92 6.10
CA HIS A 11 8.25 -6.70 7.16
C HIS A 11 7.39 -6.71 8.46
N PRO A 12 7.71 -7.59 9.44
CA PRO A 12 7.09 -7.51 10.76
C PRO A 12 7.29 -6.12 11.36
N GLY A 13 6.22 -5.51 11.88
CA GLY A 13 6.28 -4.16 12.46
C GLY A 13 6.00 -3.01 11.49
N ALA A 14 6.02 -3.22 10.17
CA ALA A 14 5.83 -2.19 9.14
C ALA A 14 4.42 -1.53 9.08
N GLY A 15 3.61 -1.65 10.13
CA GLY A 15 2.33 -0.94 10.22
C GLY A 15 1.19 -1.44 9.32
N LYS A 16 1.30 -2.59 8.64
CA LYS A 16 0.26 -3.10 7.69
C LYS A 16 -1.17 -3.08 8.23
N THR A 17 -1.40 -3.72 9.37
CA THR A 17 -2.74 -3.76 9.98
C THR A 17 -3.20 -2.37 10.41
N ALA A 18 -2.28 -1.51 10.85
CA ALA A 18 -2.60 -0.14 11.23
C ALA A 18 -3.00 0.70 10.01
N PHE A 19 -2.23 0.60 8.93
CA PHE A 19 -2.51 1.20 7.63
C PHE A 19 -3.91 0.81 7.13
N LEU A 20 -4.21 -0.49 7.08
CA LEU A 20 -5.51 -0.98 6.61
C LEU A 20 -6.68 -0.53 7.49
N ALA A 21 -6.49 -0.52 8.81
CA ALA A 21 -7.52 -0.06 9.74
C ALA A 21 -7.78 1.44 9.62
N GLY A 22 -6.71 2.25 9.52
CA GLY A 22 -6.80 3.70 9.30
C GLY A 22 -7.47 4.02 7.98
N ALA A 23 -7.04 3.37 6.90
CA ALA A 23 -7.61 3.56 5.58
C ALA A 23 -9.09 3.14 5.54
N TYR A 24 -9.46 2.01 6.15
CA TYR A 24 -10.87 1.61 6.29
C TYR A 24 -11.70 2.64 7.08
N ALA A 25 -11.15 3.14 8.18
CA ALA A 25 -11.84 4.09 9.05
C ALA A 25 -12.12 5.43 8.35
N ALA A 26 -11.19 5.88 7.50
CA ALA A 26 -11.37 7.06 6.67
C ALA A 26 -12.30 6.81 5.48
N LEU A 27 -12.06 5.76 4.68
CA LEU A 27 -12.85 5.47 3.47
C LEU A 27 -14.34 5.25 3.75
N ARG A 28 -14.69 4.62 4.87
CA ARG A 28 -16.12 4.42 5.21
C ARG A 28 -16.86 5.72 5.55
N ARG A 29 -16.13 6.80 5.87
CA ARG A 29 -16.70 8.14 6.16
C ARG A 29 -16.89 8.95 4.88
N ILE A 30 -16.31 8.53 3.77
CA ILE A 30 -16.45 9.20 2.47
C ILE A 30 -17.79 8.76 1.84
N THR A 31 -18.83 9.58 2.03
CA THR A 31 -20.12 9.51 1.34
C THR A 31 -19.97 10.17 -0.03
N PRO A 32 -19.40 9.47 -1.04
CA PRO A 32 -20.25 8.58 -1.84
C PRO A 32 -19.66 7.19 -2.13
N LEU A 33 -18.53 6.79 -1.51
CA LEU A 33 -17.88 5.51 -1.82
C LEU A 33 -18.75 4.29 -1.45
N GLY A 34 -19.56 4.41 -0.39
CA GLY A 34 -20.43 3.32 0.07
C GLY A 34 -19.67 2.05 0.47
N LEU A 35 -18.43 2.18 0.96
CA LEU A 35 -17.56 1.06 1.30
C LEU A 35 -18.14 0.22 2.45
N ARG A 36 -18.44 -1.05 2.19
CA ARG A 36 -18.94 -2.01 3.18
C ARG A 36 -18.04 -3.23 3.24
N ALA A 37 -17.57 -3.54 4.45
CA ALA A 37 -16.87 -4.79 4.74
C ALA A 37 -17.87 -5.87 5.18
N GLY A 38 -17.51 -7.15 5.04
CA GLY A 38 -18.25 -8.23 5.70
C GLY A 38 -18.26 -8.05 7.23
N TYR A 39 -19.27 -8.58 7.94
CA TYR A 39 -19.44 -8.37 9.38
C TYR A 39 -18.16 -8.69 10.20
N ARG A 40 -17.53 -9.84 9.94
CA ARG A 40 -16.29 -10.24 10.63
C ARG A 40 -15.11 -9.31 10.32
N ASP A 41 -14.97 -8.88 9.06
CA ASP A 41 -13.90 -7.97 8.62
C ASP A 41 -14.10 -6.58 9.22
N HIS A 42 -15.33 -6.08 9.23
CA HIS A 42 -15.71 -4.83 9.88
C HIS A 42 -15.31 -4.85 11.36
N LEU A 43 -15.69 -5.88 12.11
CA LEU A 43 -15.34 -5.98 13.53
C LEU A 43 -13.83 -6.00 13.77
N ARG A 44 -13.06 -6.72 12.93
CA ARG A 44 -11.59 -6.77 13.03
C ARG A 44 -10.98 -5.39 12.81
N LEU A 45 -11.35 -4.71 11.73
CA LEU A 45 -10.85 -3.39 11.40
C LEU A 45 -11.25 -2.35 12.46
N ARG A 46 -12.49 -2.39 12.97
CA ARG A 46 -12.96 -1.53 14.09
C ARG A 46 -12.21 -1.79 15.39
N ARG A 47 -11.82 -3.03 15.68
CA ARG A 47 -10.99 -3.35 16.85
C ARG A 47 -9.59 -2.77 16.70
N ALA A 48 -8.96 -2.92 15.54
CA ALA A 48 -7.65 -2.33 15.26
C ALA A 48 -7.70 -0.80 15.35
N GLU A 49 -8.71 -0.16 14.74
CA GLU A 49 -8.94 1.27 14.83
C GLU A 49 -9.10 1.76 16.28
N ARG A 50 -9.92 1.09 17.10
CA ARG A 50 -10.10 1.47 18.52
C ARG A 50 -8.81 1.34 19.34
N ARG A 51 -7.90 0.45 18.95
CA ARG A 51 -6.57 0.36 19.58
C ARG A 51 -5.71 1.54 19.18
N LEU A 52 -5.66 1.85 17.88
CA LEU A 52 -4.93 3.01 17.35
C LEU A 52 -5.39 4.32 17.99
N ALA A 53 -6.71 4.52 18.10
CA ALA A 53 -7.31 5.69 18.76
C ALA A 53 -6.94 5.83 20.25
N ARG A 54 -6.44 4.75 20.88
CA ARG A 54 -5.95 4.74 22.27
C ARG A 54 -4.42 4.73 22.32
N GLY A 55 -3.73 5.05 21.23
CA GLY A 55 -2.27 5.00 21.13
C GLY A 55 -1.67 3.59 21.18
N ARG A 56 -2.48 2.54 20.97
CA ARG A 56 -2.02 1.15 21.03
C ARG A 56 -1.92 0.54 19.64
N ALA A 57 -0.76 -0.03 19.32
CA ALA A 57 -0.60 -0.79 18.09
C ALA A 57 -1.60 -1.97 17.99
N PRO A 58 -2.11 -2.30 16.79
CA PRO A 58 -2.84 -3.55 16.56
C PRO A 58 -1.99 -4.77 16.89
N ALA A 59 -2.65 -5.90 17.18
CA ALA A 59 -1.94 -7.16 17.36
C ALA A 59 -1.24 -7.57 16.04
N PRO A 60 -0.03 -8.14 16.09
CA PRO A 60 0.64 -8.65 14.89
C PRO A 60 -0.22 -9.68 14.14
N THR A 61 -0.23 -9.59 12.81
CA THR A 61 -0.88 -10.57 11.95
C THR A 61 -0.10 -11.90 12.02
N VAL A 62 -0.70 -12.92 12.65
CA VAL A 62 -0.12 -14.27 12.76
C VAL A 62 -0.43 -15.12 11.53
N ARG A 63 -1.62 -14.93 10.94
CA ARG A 63 -2.08 -15.63 9.74
C ARG A 63 -2.54 -14.62 8.70
N GLY A 64 -2.31 -14.92 7.42
CA GLY A 64 -2.78 -14.07 6.33
C GLY A 64 -4.29 -13.87 6.41
N HIS A 65 -4.76 -12.66 6.11
CA HIS A 65 -6.17 -12.32 6.12
C HIS A 65 -6.57 -11.54 4.88
N ALA A 66 -7.64 -11.98 4.23
CA ALA A 66 -8.26 -11.27 3.11
C ALA A 66 -9.54 -10.57 3.60
N TYR A 67 -9.48 -9.24 3.71
CA TYR A 67 -10.65 -8.42 4.00
C TYR A 67 -11.47 -8.25 2.72
N ARG A 68 -12.76 -8.58 2.76
CA ARG A 68 -13.65 -8.50 1.58
C ARG A 68 -14.56 -7.29 1.69
N PHE A 69 -14.61 -6.51 0.62
CA PHE A 69 -15.41 -5.30 0.55
C PHE A 69 -16.34 -5.28 -0.66
N ARG A 70 -17.44 -4.56 -0.49
CA ARG A 70 -18.29 -4.07 -1.57
C ARG A 70 -18.18 -2.56 -1.58
N LEU A 71 -17.78 -2.02 -2.72
CA LEU A 71 -17.87 -0.59 -3.02
C LEU A 71 -19.18 -0.36 -3.74
N ARG A 72 -19.99 0.61 -3.31
CA ARG A 72 -21.22 0.97 -4.02
C ARG A 72 -21.22 2.49 -4.23
N PRO A 73 -20.66 2.96 -5.36
CA PRO A 73 -20.73 4.36 -5.74
C PRO A 73 -22.18 4.83 -5.91
N ALA A 74 -22.36 6.14 -6.11
CA ALA A 74 -23.68 6.75 -6.30
C ALA A 74 -24.45 6.18 -7.51
N ASP A 75 -23.74 5.70 -8.53
CA ASP A 75 -24.30 5.03 -9.72
C ASP A 75 -24.97 3.65 -9.43
N GLY A 76 -24.86 3.16 -8.19
CA GLY A 76 -25.47 1.92 -7.74
C GLY A 76 -24.74 0.64 -8.16
N ARG A 77 -23.70 0.71 -9.00
CA ARG A 77 -22.96 -0.47 -9.47
C ARG A 77 -21.97 -0.95 -8.42
N ALA A 78 -22.30 -2.05 -7.76
CA ALA A 78 -21.45 -2.59 -6.71
C ALA A 78 -20.20 -3.28 -7.28
N THR A 79 -19.01 -2.77 -6.96
CA THR A 79 -17.74 -3.42 -7.26
C THR A 79 -17.27 -4.23 -6.06
N ARG A 80 -16.73 -5.43 -6.31
CA ARG A 80 -16.11 -6.27 -5.27
C ARG A 80 -14.61 -6.02 -5.25
N MET A 81 -14.07 -5.84 -4.05
CA MET A 81 -12.62 -5.76 -3.86
C MET A 81 -12.20 -6.56 -2.62
N SER A 82 -10.92 -6.89 -2.55
CA SER A 82 -10.32 -7.52 -1.38
C SER A 82 -8.95 -6.91 -1.07
N TRP A 83 -8.68 -6.71 0.22
CA TRP A 83 -7.36 -6.31 0.72
C TRP A 83 -6.73 -7.51 1.43
N HIS A 84 -5.51 -7.87 1.05
CA HIS A 84 -4.80 -9.01 1.62
C HIS A 84 -3.68 -8.50 2.52
N ASP A 85 -3.74 -8.85 3.80
CA ASP A 85 -2.70 -8.61 4.80
C ASP A 85 -1.99 -9.93 5.11
N HIS A 86 -0.72 -10.05 4.71
CA HIS A 86 0.09 -11.23 5.00
C HIS A 86 0.98 -11.00 6.23
N PRO A 87 1.26 -12.04 7.04
CA PRO A 87 2.20 -11.93 8.14
C PRO A 87 3.58 -11.52 7.59
N GLY A 88 4.29 -10.64 8.30
CA GLY A 88 5.61 -10.17 7.85
C GLY A 88 6.63 -11.30 7.68
N GLY A 89 6.51 -12.38 8.47
CA GLY A 89 7.34 -13.58 8.34
C GLY A 89 7.15 -14.36 7.03
N ALA A 90 6.07 -14.10 6.27
CA ALA A 90 5.89 -14.69 4.95
C ALA A 90 6.95 -14.21 3.94
N LEU A 91 7.53 -13.02 4.15
CA LEU A 91 8.58 -12.47 3.28
C LEU A 91 9.92 -13.17 3.46
N THR A 92 10.21 -13.60 4.68
CA THR A 92 11.48 -14.23 5.09
C THR A 92 11.39 -15.75 5.12
N GLY A 93 10.23 -16.34 4.80
CA GLY A 93 10.01 -17.79 4.92
C GLY A 93 9.94 -18.30 6.36
N THR A 94 9.93 -17.41 7.36
CA THR A 94 9.89 -17.76 8.80
C THR A 94 8.46 -17.84 9.36
N GLY A 95 7.45 -17.67 8.52
CA GLY A 95 6.05 -17.85 8.88
C GLY A 95 5.63 -19.32 8.95
N ALA A 96 4.35 -19.57 9.29
CA ALA A 96 3.78 -20.91 9.20
C ALA A 96 3.93 -21.50 7.78
N ALA A 97 4.00 -22.83 7.67
CA ALA A 97 4.07 -23.53 6.40
C ALA A 97 2.97 -23.05 5.42
N GLY A 98 3.34 -22.80 4.17
CA GLY A 98 2.42 -22.33 3.12
C GLY A 98 2.20 -20.81 3.08
N THR A 99 2.72 -20.03 4.04
CA THR A 99 2.52 -18.57 4.05
C THR A 99 3.26 -17.84 2.92
N ALA A 100 4.49 -18.23 2.60
CA ALA A 100 5.28 -17.64 1.51
C ALA A 100 4.72 -17.97 0.10
N PRO A 101 4.37 -19.24 -0.23
CA PRO A 101 3.67 -19.55 -1.49
C PRO A 101 2.34 -18.81 -1.63
N ALA A 102 1.55 -18.73 -0.57
CA ALA A 102 0.27 -18.00 -0.59
C ALA A 102 0.47 -16.50 -0.86
N LEU A 103 1.48 -15.88 -0.22
CA LEU A 103 1.85 -14.49 -0.48
C LEU A 103 2.26 -14.27 -1.94
N LEU A 104 3.10 -15.15 -2.49
CA LEU A 104 3.52 -15.05 -3.90
C LEU A 104 2.31 -15.17 -4.83
N ALA A 105 1.42 -16.14 -4.60
CA ALA A 105 0.21 -16.32 -5.40
C ALA A 105 -0.71 -15.09 -5.34
N ASP A 106 -0.90 -14.52 -4.15
CA ASP A 106 -1.72 -13.32 -3.99
C ASP A 106 -1.08 -12.10 -4.67
N VAL A 107 0.24 -11.92 -4.54
CA VAL A 107 0.99 -10.86 -5.22
C VAL A 107 0.88 -10.98 -6.73
N LEU A 108 1.09 -12.17 -7.30
CA LEU A 108 1.00 -12.42 -8.75
C LEU A 108 -0.41 -12.12 -9.30
N ALA A 109 -1.45 -12.39 -8.52
CA ALA A 109 -2.83 -12.11 -8.89
C ALA A 109 -3.33 -10.72 -8.46
N ALA A 110 -2.48 -9.90 -7.85
CA ALA A 110 -2.84 -8.56 -7.40
C ALA A 110 -2.99 -7.59 -8.58
N ARG A 111 -3.95 -6.68 -8.43
CA ARG A 111 -4.12 -5.49 -9.28
C ARG A 111 -3.38 -4.28 -8.70
N ALA A 112 -3.13 -4.27 -7.40
CA ALA A 112 -2.18 -3.33 -6.79
C ALA A 112 -1.38 -4.00 -5.67
N VAL A 113 -0.14 -3.58 -5.51
CA VAL A 113 0.69 -3.91 -4.34
C VAL A 113 1.03 -2.63 -3.59
N ILE A 114 0.82 -2.65 -2.28
CA ILE A 114 1.27 -1.62 -1.35
C ILE A 114 2.41 -2.22 -0.52
N ALA A 115 3.63 -1.76 -0.73
CA ALA A 115 4.81 -2.16 0.03
C ALA A 115 5.07 -1.16 1.15
N LEU A 116 4.83 -1.59 2.39
CA LEU A 116 5.11 -0.80 3.58
C LEU A 116 6.51 -1.09 4.11
N VAL A 117 7.22 -0.03 4.44
CA VAL A 117 8.58 -0.05 4.97
C VAL A 117 8.62 0.86 6.19
N ASP A 118 9.11 0.38 7.32
CA ASP A 118 9.30 1.23 8.49
C ASP A 118 10.55 2.10 8.30
N ALA A 119 10.36 3.42 8.33
CA ALA A 119 11.44 4.38 8.18
C ALA A 119 12.48 4.24 9.30
N ALA A 120 12.06 3.84 10.52
CA ALA A 120 12.98 3.57 11.61
C ALA A 120 13.86 2.32 11.36
N ASP A 121 13.38 1.36 10.56
CA ASP A 121 14.20 0.22 10.14
C ASP A 121 15.25 0.64 9.11
N LEU A 122 14.98 1.67 8.29
CA LEU A 122 15.93 2.18 7.30
C LEU A 122 17.11 2.93 7.95
N THR A 123 16.90 3.56 9.10
CA THR A 123 17.95 4.30 9.82
C THR A 123 18.87 3.41 10.67
N ARG A 124 18.60 2.10 10.76
CA ARG A 124 19.40 1.15 11.56
C ARG A 124 20.68 0.67 10.87
N GLY A 125 20.96 1.15 9.66
CA GLY A 125 22.15 0.83 8.87
C GLY A 125 21.84 0.07 7.58
N ALA A 126 22.72 0.21 6.58
CA ALA A 126 22.49 -0.24 5.22
C ALA A 126 22.17 -1.74 5.10
N ALA A 127 22.94 -2.61 5.77
CA ALA A 127 22.72 -4.06 5.72
C ALA A 127 21.36 -4.47 6.31
N TYR A 128 20.96 -3.83 7.42
CA TYR A 128 19.67 -4.11 8.06
C TYR A 128 18.52 -3.60 7.19
N ALA A 129 18.63 -2.37 6.66
CA ALA A 129 17.67 -1.82 5.70
C ALA A 129 17.51 -2.72 4.46
N GLU A 130 18.62 -3.19 3.87
CA GLU A 130 18.61 -4.10 2.73
C GLU A 130 17.87 -5.40 3.07
N SER A 131 18.14 -6.00 4.24
CA SER A 131 17.48 -7.23 4.68
C SER A 131 15.95 -7.11 4.80
N ARG A 132 15.43 -5.90 5.07
CA ARG A 132 13.99 -5.60 5.15
C ARG A 132 13.37 -5.34 3.78
N VAL A 133 14.09 -4.63 2.93
CA VAL A 133 13.58 -4.14 1.65
C VAL A 133 13.71 -5.17 0.53
N ARG A 134 14.84 -5.90 0.47
CA ARG A 134 15.13 -6.83 -0.62
C ARG A 134 14.05 -7.89 -0.84
N PRO A 135 13.46 -8.53 0.20
CA PRO A 135 12.36 -9.47 0.00
C PRO A 135 11.11 -8.83 -0.64
N LEU A 136 10.79 -7.59 -0.27
CA LEU A 136 9.68 -6.83 -0.88
C LEU A 136 9.98 -6.57 -2.35
N ALA A 137 11.19 -6.09 -2.66
CA ALA A 137 11.60 -5.79 -4.02
C ALA A 137 11.57 -7.03 -4.92
N VAL A 138 12.00 -8.19 -4.42
CA VAL A 138 11.93 -9.45 -5.16
C VAL A 138 10.48 -9.83 -5.51
N LEU A 139 9.54 -9.71 -4.58
CA LEU A 139 8.13 -10.04 -4.85
C LEU A 139 7.49 -9.07 -5.85
N VAL A 140 7.74 -7.77 -5.69
CA VAL A 140 7.24 -6.75 -6.62
C VAL A 140 7.83 -6.95 -8.01
N ARG A 141 9.13 -7.20 -8.12
CA ARG A 141 9.79 -7.51 -9.39
C ARG A 141 9.17 -8.72 -10.07
N ARG A 142 8.92 -9.81 -9.34
CA ARG A 142 8.23 -10.98 -9.88
C ARG A 142 6.85 -10.63 -10.41
N ARG A 143 6.10 -9.74 -9.74
CA ARG A 143 4.81 -9.28 -10.23
C ARG A 143 4.91 -8.42 -11.49
N LEU A 144 5.87 -7.50 -11.55
CA LEU A 144 6.10 -6.61 -12.69
C LEU A 144 6.47 -7.39 -13.96
N LEU A 145 7.23 -8.47 -13.80
CA LEU A 145 7.67 -9.32 -14.91
C LEU A 145 6.66 -10.42 -15.28
N ALA A 146 5.63 -10.66 -14.47
CA ALA A 146 4.64 -11.68 -14.75
C ALA A 146 3.65 -11.21 -15.84
N PRO A 147 3.23 -12.08 -16.78
CA PRO A 147 2.17 -11.78 -17.73
C PRO A 147 0.90 -11.35 -16.99
N ALA A 148 0.51 -10.09 -17.14
CA ALA A 148 -0.58 -9.51 -16.38
C ALA A 148 -1.90 -9.60 -17.17
N ALA A 149 -2.96 -10.10 -16.53
CA ALA A 149 -4.32 -10.09 -17.09
C ALA A 149 -5.00 -8.70 -17.04
N GLY A 150 -4.22 -7.62 -16.94
CA GLY A 150 -4.72 -6.25 -16.82
C GLY A 150 -3.79 -5.30 -16.06
N PRO A 151 -4.23 -4.05 -15.84
CA PRO A 151 -3.42 -3.02 -15.20
C PRO A 151 -2.99 -3.42 -13.79
N PHE A 152 -1.78 -3.00 -13.45
CA PHE A 152 -1.14 -3.22 -12.17
C PHE A 152 -0.64 -1.88 -11.63
N ALA A 153 -0.71 -1.68 -10.31
CA ALA A 153 -0.20 -0.48 -9.65
C ALA A 153 0.73 -0.84 -8.49
N LEU A 154 1.80 -0.06 -8.32
CA LEU A 154 2.75 -0.20 -7.22
C LEU A 154 2.74 1.05 -6.35
N LEU A 155 2.53 0.89 -5.05
CA LEU A 155 2.73 1.97 -4.08
C LEU A 155 3.75 1.52 -3.05
N VAL A 156 4.77 2.33 -2.79
CA VAL A 156 5.70 2.13 -1.69
C VAL A 156 5.45 3.18 -0.64
N ALA A 157 5.11 2.76 0.57
CA ALA A 157 4.77 3.64 1.67
C ALA A 157 5.80 3.50 2.81
N LEU A 158 6.50 4.59 3.10
CA LEU A 158 7.37 4.70 4.28
C LEU A 158 6.49 5.00 5.50
N THR A 159 6.58 4.19 6.55
CA THR A 159 5.81 4.32 7.78
C THR A 159 6.70 4.82 8.92
N GLY A 160 6.12 5.51 9.91
CA GLY A 160 6.84 5.96 11.10
C GLY A 160 7.39 7.38 11.00
N ALA A 161 7.85 7.90 12.14
CA ALA A 161 8.22 9.31 12.31
C ALA A 161 9.71 9.62 12.03
N ALA A 162 10.51 8.63 11.60
CA ALA A 162 11.93 8.88 11.35
C ALA A 162 12.14 9.93 10.25
N ALA A 163 13.22 10.72 10.36
CA ALA A 163 13.64 11.78 9.44
C ALA A 163 13.57 11.32 7.96
N PRO A 164 13.42 12.25 6.99
CA PRO A 164 13.39 11.88 5.58
C PRO A 164 14.66 11.10 5.21
N GLY A 165 14.50 9.80 5.01
CA GLY A 165 15.53 8.94 4.46
C GLY A 165 15.35 8.85 2.94
N GLU A 166 16.45 8.74 2.21
CA GLU A 166 16.41 8.37 0.80
C GLU A 166 15.63 7.06 0.61
N VAL A 167 14.95 6.95 -0.53
CA VAL A 167 14.33 5.69 -0.95
C VAL A 167 15.45 4.65 -1.07
N PRO A 168 15.36 3.50 -0.37
CA PRO A 168 16.44 2.51 -0.38
C PRO A 168 16.81 2.05 -1.80
N ALA A 169 18.11 1.84 -2.05
CA ALA A 169 18.62 1.43 -3.37
C ALA A 169 17.86 0.28 -4.07
N PRO A 170 17.41 -0.79 -3.37
CA PRO A 170 16.67 -1.87 -4.03
C PRO A 170 15.34 -1.43 -4.64
N PHE A 171 14.78 -0.31 -4.18
CA PHE A 171 13.57 0.29 -4.73
C PHE A 171 13.86 1.12 -5.99
N HIS A 172 15.01 1.80 -6.13
CA HIS A 172 15.34 2.50 -7.37
C HIS A 172 15.26 1.60 -8.61
N ALA A 173 15.79 0.37 -8.51
CA ALA A 173 15.69 -0.62 -9.58
C ALA A 173 14.24 -1.00 -9.93
N LEU A 174 13.33 -0.96 -8.96
CA LEU A 174 11.91 -1.20 -9.19
C LEU A 174 11.24 -0.02 -9.91
N TRP A 175 11.69 1.22 -9.70
CA TRP A 175 11.07 2.39 -10.35
C TRP A 175 11.43 2.37 -11.83
N SER A 176 12.70 2.12 -12.15
CA SER A 176 13.13 1.94 -13.55
C SER A 176 12.41 0.76 -14.21
N LEU A 177 12.16 -0.32 -13.47
CA LEU A 177 11.40 -1.45 -14.01
C LEU A 177 9.93 -1.08 -14.24
N ALA A 178 9.28 -0.43 -13.27
CA ALA A 178 7.89 0.01 -13.39
C ALA A 178 7.70 0.98 -14.57
N ALA A 179 8.63 1.93 -14.76
CA ALA A 179 8.65 2.83 -15.90
C ALA A 179 8.73 2.05 -17.22
N ARG A 180 9.67 1.10 -17.35
CA ARG A 180 9.80 0.25 -18.54
C ARG A 180 8.57 -0.60 -18.83
N THR A 181 7.85 -1.03 -17.80
CA THR A 181 6.61 -1.83 -17.95
C THR A 181 5.35 -0.98 -18.03
N GLY A 182 5.47 0.36 -18.11
CA GLY A 182 4.32 1.29 -18.11
C GLY A 182 3.44 1.15 -16.87
N THR A 183 4.00 0.65 -15.77
CA THR A 183 3.29 0.40 -14.52
C THR A 183 3.27 1.67 -13.68
N PRO A 184 2.10 2.23 -13.33
CA PRO A 184 2.03 3.34 -12.40
C PRO A 184 2.65 2.95 -11.06
N ALA A 185 3.65 3.71 -10.64
CA ALA A 185 4.36 3.54 -9.39
C ALA A 185 4.47 4.86 -8.62
N VAL A 186 4.27 4.84 -7.31
CA VAL A 186 4.43 6.02 -6.45
C VAL A 186 5.09 5.65 -5.13
N ALA A 187 5.92 6.54 -4.61
CA ALA A 187 6.48 6.47 -3.27
C ALA A 187 5.83 7.55 -2.40
N VAL A 188 5.37 7.18 -1.21
CA VAL A 188 4.72 8.10 -0.27
C VAL A 188 5.29 7.91 1.13
N ARG A 189 5.30 8.98 1.92
CA ARG A 189 5.64 8.91 3.35
C ARG A 189 4.37 9.07 4.17
N LEU A 190 4.12 8.11 5.03
CA LEU A 190 3.00 8.06 5.97
C LEU A 190 3.48 8.63 7.31
N GLY A 191 3.23 9.91 7.55
CA GLY A 191 3.63 10.58 8.79
C GLY A 191 3.49 12.10 8.74
N GLU A 192 3.12 12.68 9.89
CA GLU A 192 2.89 14.10 10.25
C GLU A 192 2.54 15.08 9.12
N GLY A 193 1.23 15.30 8.96
CA GLY A 193 0.63 16.27 8.05
C GLY A 193 -0.73 15.80 7.50
N ASP A 194 -1.46 16.71 6.87
CA ASP A 194 -2.74 16.40 6.20
C ASP A 194 -2.56 15.67 4.86
N VAL A 195 -1.33 15.66 4.34
CA VAL A 195 -0.97 15.12 3.03
C VAL A 195 -0.37 13.72 3.22
N ASN A 196 -0.86 12.73 2.46
CA ASN A 196 -0.48 11.30 2.52
C ASN A 196 -1.18 10.47 3.61
N ARG A 197 -2.51 10.52 3.67
CA ARG A 197 -3.27 9.68 4.57
C ARG A 197 -3.42 8.25 4.00
N PRO A 198 -3.55 7.20 4.84
CA PRO A 198 -3.67 5.82 4.36
C PRO A 198 -4.79 5.57 3.35
N GLN A 199 -5.89 6.32 3.44
CA GLN A 199 -6.97 6.23 2.45
C GLN A 199 -6.54 6.72 1.07
N ASP A 200 -5.75 7.78 0.96
CA ASP A 200 -5.36 8.37 -0.33
C ASP A 200 -4.49 7.38 -1.11
N CYS A 201 -3.63 6.64 -0.39
CA CYS A 201 -2.84 5.54 -0.94
C CYS A 201 -3.73 4.43 -1.53
N LEU A 202 -4.77 4.01 -0.80
CA LEU A 202 -5.70 3.00 -1.31
C LEU A 202 -6.53 3.52 -2.49
N LEU A 203 -6.94 4.78 -2.46
CA LEU A 203 -7.71 5.42 -3.52
C LEU A 203 -6.89 5.53 -4.80
N TRP A 204 -5.63 5.95 -4.69
CA TRP A 204 -4.68 5.94 -5.80
C TRP A 204 -4.49 4.53 -6.37
N CYS A 205 -4.26 3.53 -5.51
CA CYS A 205 -4.15 2.14 -5.95
C CYS A 205 -5.42 1.67 -6.67
N LEU A 206 -6.61 2.00 -6.17
CA LEU A 206 -7.86 1.63 -6.81
C LEU A 206 -8.03 2.29 -8.18
N ALA A 207 -7.67 3.58 -8.30
CA ALA A 207 -7.76 4.32 -9.56
C ALA A 207 -6.77 3.81 -10.62
N ALA A 208 -5.55 3.45 -10.19
CA ALA A 208 -4.52 2.93 -11.08
C ALA A 208 -4.76 1.46 -11.49
N ALA A 209 -5.39 0.67 -10.62
CA ALA A 209 -5.54 -0.78 -10.77
C ALA A 209 -6.87 -1.22 -11.41
N ALA A 210 -7.86 -0.33 -11.46
CA ALA A 210 -9.16 -0.62 -12.03
C ALA A 210 -9.70 0.63 -12.76
N PRO A 211 -10.40 0.46 -13.90
CA PRO A 211 -11.21 1.53 -14.45
C PRO A 211 -12.34 1.81 -13.46
N LEU A 212 -12.13 2.79 -12.58
CA LEU A 212 -13.19 3.26 -11.70
C LEU A 212 -14.19 4.05 -12.54
N PRO A 213 -15.49 4.04 -12.19
CA PRO A 213 -16.46 4.90 -12.85
C PRO A 213 -15.97 6.35 -12.80
N ALA A 214 -16.14 7.08 -13.90
CA ALA A 214 -15.68 8.47 -14.03
C ALA A 214 -16.21 9.41 -12.92
N GLN A 215 -17.27 9.01 -12.21
CA GLN A 215 -17.84 9.75 -11.07
C GLN A 215 -17.06 9.57 -9.76
N VAL A 216 -16.33 8.46 -9.62
CA VAL A 216 -15.45 8.24 -8.45
C VAL A 216 -14.14 8.98 -8.67
N ALA A 217 -13.66 9.08 -9.92
CA ALA A 217 -12.40 9.73 -10.25
C ALA A 217 -12.25 11.14 -9.66
N PRO A 218 -13.21 12.10 -9.73
CA PRO A 218 -13.10 13.42 -9.11
C PRO A 218 -12.95 13.42 -7.60
N ALA A 219 -13.64 12.52 -6.89
CA ALA A 219 -13.49 12.38 -5.43
C ALA A 219 -12.13 11.77 -5.04
N LEU A 220 -11.47 11.08 -5.98
CA LEU A 220 -10.16 10.46 -5.82
C LEU A 220 -9.03 11.38 -6.31
N THR A 221 -9.27 12.13 -7.39
CA THR A 221 -8.33 13.10 -7.96
C THR A 221 -8.35 14.38 -7.15
N GLY A 222 -9.47 14.86 -6.62
CA GLY A 222 -9.47 15.98 -5.68
C GLY A 222 -8.59 15.76 -4.43
N LEU A 223 -8.32 14.50 -4.06
CA LEU A 223 -7.35 14.10 -3.02
C LEU A 223 -5.94 13.81 -3.55
N ALA A 224 -5.79 13.44 -4.83
CA ALA A 224 -4.51 13.10 -5.46
C ALA A 224 -3.92 14.25 -6.32
N TRP A 225 -4.61 15.38 -6.41
CA TRP A 225 -4.38 16.44 -7.41
C TRP A 225 -4.35 17.83 -6.79
N ASP A 226 -4.23 17.94 -5.46
CA ASP A 226 -3.64 19.15 -4.89
C ASP A 226 -2.13 19.11 -5.23
N ARG A 227 -1.90 19.57 -6.46
CA ARG A 227 -0.76 19.37 -7.34
C ARG A 227 0.26 20.47 -7.12
N GLU A 228 1.39 20.18 -6.49
CA GLU A 228 2.60 20.92 -6.87
C GLU A 228 3.95 20.20 -6.67
N HIS A 229 4.00 18.89 -6.43
CA HIS A 229 5.29 18.18 -6.43
C HIS A 229 5.27 17.07 -7.49
N ARG A 230 5.50 17.48 -8.74
CA ARG A 230 5.95 16.60 -9.80
C ARG A 230 7.37 16.15 -9.45
N THR A 231 7.59 14.86 -9.24
CA THR A 231 8.91 14.25 -9.49
C THR A 231 8.71 13.17 -10.55
N THR A 232 8.51 13.62 -11.78
CA THR A 232 8.76 12.82 -12.97
C THR A 232 9.70 13.65 -13.82
N GLU A 233 10.99 13.27 -13.73
CA GLU A 233 11.99 13.33 -14.79
C GLU A 233 11.97 14.59 -15.68
N ASP A 234 12.77 15.59 -15.29
CA ASP A 234 13.61 16.38 -16.21
C ASP A 234 14.70 17.20 -15.49
N GLU A 235 14.78 17.18 -14.15
CA GLU A 235 15.93 17.74 -13.42
C GLU A 235 16.61 16.69 -12.54
N PRO A 236 17.96 16.61 -12.54
CA PRO A 236 18.69 15.79 -11.59
C PRO A 236 18.42 16.31 -10.17
N TRP A 237 18.05 15.39 -9.29
CA TRP A 237 17.88 15.64 -7.85
C TRP A 237 19.18 16.23 -7.28
N THR A 238 19.21 17.53 -7.03
CA THR A 238 20.28 18.21 -6.30
C THR A 238 19.90 18.23 -4.83
N GLY A 239 20.59 17.42 -4.03
CA GLY A 239 20.40 17.35 -2.59
C GLY A 239 20.52 18.73 -1.91
N PHE A 240 19.82 18.84 -0.78
CA PHE A 240 19.82 19.93 0.21
C PHE A 240 20.76 21.12 -0.06
N GLY A 241 20.17 22.27 -0.42
CA GLY A 241 20.82 23.57 -0.26
C GLY A 241 20.99 23.92 1.23
N PRO A 242 22.06 24.62 1.61
CA PRO A 242 22.34 24.91 3.02
C PRO A 242 21.28 25.84 3.60
N SER A 243 20.88 25.56 4.84
CA SER A 243 20.20 26.56 5.68
C SER A 243 21.27 27.55 6.14
N SER A 244 20.96 28.84 5.95
CA SER A 244 21.73 30.04 6.34
C SER A 244 22.56 29.91 7.61
#